data_AF-A0A7L3CMJ1-F1
#
_entry.id   AF-A0A7L3CMJ1-F1
#
_cell.length_a   1.000
_cell.length_b   1.000
_cell.length_c   1.000
_cell.angle_alpha   90.00
_cell.angle_beta   90.00
_cell.angle_gamma   90.00
#
_symmetry.space_group_name_H-M   'P 1'
#
loop_
_entity.id
_entity.type
_entity.pdbx_description
1 polymer ?
#
loop_
_entity_poly.entity_id
_entity_poly.type
_entity_poly.pdbx_seq_one_letter_code
_entity_poly.pdbx_strand_id
1 'polypeptide(L)'
;GYRCFKAIMFLSGLLFGSIVIFLLCYKERVLETQLSLEASAGIALGIGLLCGLVTMLLRSVGLFTTGLLLGLLLATAALVAAAPVLPPPSPWVPAGSLLGLALLCALLALQWPKALTVLSTAVFGAAVVVVCADYFVEALALVLYVYDRLRLAPAGPLCWHSWVVLGAWPALSLLAVLLQWKLTADGFSHTD
;
A
#
# COMPACT_ATOMS: atom_id res chain seq x y z
N GLY A 1 -7.37 14.01 6.94
CA GLY A 1 -7.97 12.69 6.69
C GLY A 1 -9.48 12.75 6.51
N TYR A 2 -10.23 12.93 7.59
CA TYR A 2 -11.69 12.74 7.61
C TYR A 2 -12.51 13.65 6.65
N ARG A 3 -12.07 14.89 6.40
CA ARG A 3 -12.75 15.81 5.46
C ARG A 3 -12.69 15.36 4.00
N CYS A 4 -11.70 14.55 3.63
CA CYS A 4 -11.51 14.05 2.25
C CYS A 4 -11.81 12.54 2.15
N PHE A 5 -12.69 12.02 3.01
CA PHE A 5 -12.97 10.58 3.12
C PHE A 5 -13.37 9.95 1.77
N LYS A 6 -14.24 10.59 0.99
CA LYS A 6 -14.63 10.12 -0.35
C LYS A 6 -13.46 10.10 -1.34
N ALA A 7 -12.59 11.11 -1.30
CA ALA A 7 -11.44 11.19 -2.18
C ALA A 7 -10.39 10.12 -1.85
N ILE A 8 -10.20 9.80 -0.56
CA ILE A 8 -9.31 8.73 -0.12
C ILE A 8 -9.83 7.36 -0.60
N MET A 9 -11.14 7.11 -0.47
CA MET A 9 -11.74 5.88 -0.98
C MET A 9 -11.57 5.76 -2.50
N PHE A 10 -11.86 6.82 -3.24
CA PHE A 10 -11.65 6.88 -4.69
C PHE A 10 -10.20 6.58 -5.07
N LEU A 11 -9.23 7.25 -4.45
CA LEU A 11 -7.82 7.09 -4.75
C LEU A 11 -7.35 5.66 -4.44
N SER A 12 -7.78 5.09 -3.32
CA SER A 12 -7.43 3.71 -2.95
C SER A 12 -7.97 2.68 -3.94
N GLY A 13 -9.22 2.84 -4.41
CA GLY A 13 -9.82 1.97 -5.41
C GLY A 13 -9.17 2.14 -6.78
N LEU A 14 -8.83 3.37 -7.16
CA LEU A 14 -8.11 3.67 -8.39
C LEU A 14 -6.72 3.03 -8.40
N LEU A 15 -5.96 3.17 -7.30
CA LEU A 15 -4.62 2.59 -7.18
C LEU A 15 -4.69 1.07 -7.17
N PHE A 16 -5.56 0.48 -6.34
CA PHE A 16 -5.70 -0.97 -6.25
C PHE A 16 -6.15 -1.58 -7.58
N GLY A 17 -7.21 -1.02 -8.19
CA GLY A 17 -7.75 -1.50 -9.46
C GLY A 17 -6.76 -1.36 -10.61
N SER A 18 -6.10 -0.20 -10.74
CA SER A 18 -5.12 0.00 -11.82
C SER A 18 -3.89 -0.91 -11.68
N ILE A 19 -3.35 -1.09 -10.47
CA ILE A 19 -2.20 -1.96 -10.23
C ILE A 19 -2.53 -3.42 -10.52
N VAL A 20 -3.67 -3.94 -10.03
CA VAL A 20 -4.05 -5.35 -10.24
C VAL A 20 -4.27 -5.64 -11.72
N ILE A 21 -5.00 -4.78 -12.43
CA ILE A 21 -5.25 -4.96 -13.87
C ILE A 21 -3.96 -4.82 -14.67
N PHE A 22 -3.11 -3.83 -14.34
CA PHE A 22 -1.82 -3.67 -15.02
C PHE A 22 -0.94 -4.91 -14.84
N LEU A 23 -0.89 -5.49 -13.64
CA LEU A 23 -0.15 -6.72 -13.36
C LEU A 23 -0.72 -7.93 -14.12
N LEU A 24 -2.05 -8.05 -14.20
CA LEU A 24 -2.71 -9.09 -14.99
C LEU A 24 -2.36 -8.95 -16.48
N CYS A 25 -2.53 -7.76 -17.06
CA CYS A 25 -2.17 -7.49 -18.45
C CYS A 25 -0.66 -7.70 -18.70
N TYR A 26 0.21 -7.37 -17.74
CA TYR A 26 1.65 -7.62 -17.86
C TYR A 26 1.97 -9.12 -17.86
N LYS A 27 1.30 -9.91 -17.00
CA LYS A 27 1.44 -11.38 -16.99
C LYS A 27 0.88 -12.03 -18.26
N GLU A 28 -0.23 -11.50 -18.77
CA GLU A 28 -0.89 -11.99 -19.99
C GLU A 28 -0.10 -11.60 -21.26
N ARG A 29 0.56 -10.44 -21.26
CA ARG A 29 1.56 -10.02 -22.27
C ARG A 29 2.73 -11.02 -22.35
N VAL A 30 3.16 -11.57 -21.22
CA VAL A 30 4.18 -12.63 -21.19
C VAL A 30 3.64 -13.94 -21.79
N LEU A 31 2.32 -14.15 -21.77
CA LEU A 31 1.73 -15.43 -22.14
C LEU A 31 1.41 -15.54 -23.63
N GLU A 32 0.65 -14.63 -24.29
CA GLU A 32 0.27 -14.86 -25.70
C GLU A 32 -0.04 -13.66 -26.62
N THR A 33 0.06 -12.37 -26.23
CA THR A 33 -0.29 -11.27 -27.19
C THR A 33 0.50 -9.97 -26.99
N GLN A 34 1.10 -9.47 -28.08
CA GLN A 34 1.85 -8.19 -28.17
C GLN A 34 0.90 -6.98 -28.05
N LEU A 35 0.22 -6.80 -26.91
CA LEU A 35 -0.39 -5.50 -26.62
C LEU A 35 0.73 -4.48 -26.38
N SER A 36 0.62 -3.31 -27.02
CA SER A 36 1.50 -2.18 -26.75
C SER A 36 1.37 -1.76 -25.27
N LEU A 37 2.50 -1.42 -24.64
CA LEU A 37 2.54 -1.03 -23.23
C LEU A 37 1.56 0.12 -22.94
N GLU A 38 1.44 1.05 -23.88
CA GLU A 38 0.51 2.18 -23.84
C GLU A 38 -0.96 1.74 -23.79
N ALA A 39 -1.36 0.75 -24.59
CA ALA A 39 -2.73 0.23 -24.59
C ALA A 39 -3.07 -0.45 -23.25
N SER A 40 -2.13 -1.25 -22.71
CA SER A 40 -2.32 -1.90 -21.41
C SER A 40 -2.43 -0.89 -20.26
N ALA A 41 -1.66 0.20 -20.31
CA ALA A 41 -1.76 1.29 -19.34
C ALA A 41 -3.11 1.99 -19.44
N GLY A 42 -3.61 2.26 -20.65
CA GLY A 42 -4.93 2.85 -20.87
C GLY A 42 -6.07 2.00 -20.31
N ILE A 43 -6.06 0.69 -20.57
CA ILE A 43 -7.07 -0.26 -20.05
C ILE A 43 -7.00 -0.33 -18.53
N ALA A 44 -5.80 -0.43 -17.95
CA ALA A 44 -5.60 -0.45 -16.50
C ALA A 44 -6.09 0.84 -15.83
N LEU A 45 -5.82 2.01 -16.43
CA LEU A 45 -6.33 3.28 -15.92
C LEU A 45 -7.85 3.39 -16.06
N GLY A 46 -8.44 2.92 -17.16
CA GLY A 46 -9.88 2.91 -17.36
C GLY A 46 -10.62 2.05 -16.33
N ILE A 47 -10.15 0.82 -16.11
CA ILE A 47 -10.73 -0.09 -15.12
C ILE A 47 -10.45 0.42 -13.70
N GLY A 48 -9.26 0.95 -13.44
CA GLY A 48 -8.90 1.60 -12.18
C GLY A 48 -9.83 2.76 -11.86
N LEU A 49 -10.13 3.62 -12.84
CA LEU A 49 -11.08 4.71 -12.68
C LEU A 49 -12.47 4.19 -12.29
N LEU A 50 -13.00 3.19 -13.01
CA LEU A 50 -14.28 2.57 -12.67
C LEU A 50 -14.28 1.99 -11.24
N CYS A 51 -13.20 1.30 -10.85
CA CYS A 51 -13.03 0.78 -9.49
C CYS A 51 -12.99 1.91 -8.44
N GLY A 52 -12.30 3.02 -8.74
CA GLY A 52 -12.28 4.23 -7.93
C GLY A 52 -13.66 4.85 -7.75
N LEU A 53 -14.46 4.96 -8.82
CA LEU A 53 -15.84 5.45 -8.73
C LEU A 53 -16.71 4.51 -7.87
N VAL A 54 -16.60 3.19 -8.06
CA VAL A 54 -17.36 2.21 -7.27
C VAL A 54 -17.01 2.27 -5.79
N THR A 55 -15.73 2.37 -5.45
CA THR A 55 -15.26 2.50 -4.04
C THR A 55 -15.65 3.83 -3.41
N MET A 56 -15.76 4.91 -4.20
CA MET A 56 -16.31 6.18 -3.74
C MET A 56 -17.82 6.09 -3.45
N LEU A 57 -18.56 5.37 -4.30
CA LEU A 57 -20.00 5.22 -4.20
C LEU A 57 -20.39 4.28 -3.04
N LEU A 58 -19.68 3.16 -2.91
CA LEU A 58 -19.93 2.13 -1.90
C LEU A 58 -18.96 2.28 -0.74
N ARG A 59 -19.39 2.98 0.32
CA ARG A 59 -18.60 3.23 1.54
C ARG A 59 -17.97 1.97 2.13
N SER A 60 -18.71 0.86 2.17
CA SER A 60 -18.22 -0.42 2.71
C SER A 60 -17.08 -0.98 1.86
N VAL A 61 -17.19 -0.87 0.53
CA VAL A 61 -16.15 -1.34 -0.41
C VAL A 61 -14.91 -0.46 -0.32
N GLY A 62 -15.07 0.87 -0.27
CA GLY A 62 -13.95 1.80 -0.10
C GLY A 62 -13.19 1.63 1.22
N LEU A 63 -13.89 1.37 2.33
CA LEU A 63 -13.26 1.05 3.61
C LEU A 63 -12.52 -0.30 3.56
N PHE A 64 -13.11 -1.30 2.93
CA PHE A 64 -12.47 -2.58 2.74
C PHE A 64 -11.20 -2.46 1.87
N THR A 65 -11.24 -1.75 0.74
CA THR A 65 -10.09 -1.56 -0.14
C THR A 65 -8.97 -0.76 0.52
N THR A 66 -9.31 0.30 1.27
CA THR A 66 -8.30 1.08 2.02
C THR A 66 -7.63 0.26 3.12
N GLY A 67 -8.38 -0.56 3.85
CA GLY A 67 -7.82 -1.47 4.87
C GLY A 67 -6.98 -2.59 4.26
N LEU A 68 -7.40 -3.14 3.12
CA LEU A 68 -6.67 -4.16 2.38
C LEU A 68 -5.32 -3.62 1.87
N LEU A 69 -5.32 -2.41 1.30
CA LEU A 69 -4.09 -1.77 0.83
C LEU A 69 -3.12 -1.52 2.00
N LEU A 70 -3.62 -1.03 3.14
CA LEU A 70 -2.81 -0.82 4.33
C LEU A 70 -2.20 -2.13 4.85
N GLY A 71 -3.01 -3.18 4.98
CA GLY A 71 -2.51 -4.47 5.47
C GLY A 71 -1.52 -5.11 4.52
N LEU A 72 -1.68 -4.93 3.21
CA LEU A 72 -0.68 -5.36 2.22
C LEU A 72 0.65 -4.62 2.41
N LEU A 73 0.61 -3.29 2.61
CA LEU A 73 1.79 -2.46 2.84
C LEU A 73 2.50 -2.80 4.17
N LEU A 74 1.75 -3.06 5.23
CA LEU A 74 2.32 -3.50 6.50
C LEU A 74 2.92 -4.90 6.41
N ALA A 75 2.29 -5.80 5.64
CA ALA A 75 2.76 -7.17 5.47
C ALA A 75 4.06 -7.22 4.67
N THR A 76 4.14 -6.46 3.57
CA THR A 76 5.38 -6.36 2.79
C THR A 76 6.52 -5.79 3.64
N ALA A 77 6.26 -4.76 4.44
CA ALA A 77 7.27 -4.21 5.32
C ALA A 77 7.67 -5.18 6.44
N ALA A 78 6.73 -5.90 7.04
CA ALA A 78 7.02 -6.93 8.04
C ALA A 78 7.88 -8.06 7.45
N LEU A 79 7.60 -8.49 6.20
CA LEU A 79 8.41 -9.48 5.49
C LEU A 79 9.83 -8.99 5.20
N VAL A 80 9.98 -7.71 4.84
CA VAL A 80 11.29 -7.09 4.62
C VAL A 80 12.06 -6.93 5.92
N ALA A 81 11.40 -6.53 7.02
CA ALA A 81 12.02 -6.40 8.33
C ALA A 81 12.38 -7.76 8.95
N ALA A 82 11.60 -8.82 8.67
CA ALA A 82 11.87 -10.18 9.12
C ALA A 82 12.91 -10.91 8.24
N ALA A 83 13.24 -10.37 7.07
CA ALA A 83 14.20 -10.94 6.12
C ALA A 83 15.56 -11.38 6.72
N PRO A 84 16.21 -10.62 7.62
CA PRO A 84 17.48 -11.02 8.21
C PRO A 84 17.34 -12.09 9.30
N VAL A 85 16.14 -12.24 9.90
CA VAL A 85 15.93 -13.13 11.06
C VAL A 85 15.39 -14.49 10.64
N LEU A 86 14.46 -14.52 9.69
CA LEU A 86 13.80 -15.74 9.21
C LEU A 86 13.87 -15.82 7.68
N PRO A 87 14.82 -16.56 7.08
CA PRO A 87 14.71 -16.93 5.68
C PRO A 87 13.50 -17.87 5.50
N PRO A 88 12.48 -17.52 4.71
CA PRO A 88 11.28 -18.33 4.60
C PRO A 88 11.59 -19.64 3.85
N PRO A 89 11.32 -20.82 4.44
CA PRO A 89 11.57 -22.10 3.78
C PRO A 89 10.54 -22.43 2.70
N SER A 90 9.41 -21.71 2.63
CA SER A 90 8.33 -22.00 1.68
C SER A 90 7.63 -20.72 1.16
N PRO A 91 7.15 -20.74 -0.10
CA PRO A 91 6.44 -19.60 -0.72
C PRO A 91 5.05 -19.35 -0.12
N TRP A 92 4.49 -20.31 0.62
CA TRP A 92 3.18 -20.20 1.27
C TRP A 92 3.20 -19.31 2.51
N VAL A 93 4.34 -19.20 3.20
CA VAL A 93 4.46 -18.35 4.40
C VAL A 93 4.33 -16.86 4.06
N PRO A 94 5.06 -16.31 3.06
CA PRO A 94 4.84 -14.94 2.60
C PRO A 94 3.42 -14.71 2.12
N ALA A 95 2.87 -15.61 1.29
CA ALA A 95 1.52 -15.49 0.76
C ALA A 95 0.45 -15.47 1.88
N GLY A 96 0.55 -16.37 2.84
CA GLY A 96 -0.34 -16.43 4.00
C GLY A 96 -0.23 -15.19 4.88
N SER A 97 0.98 -14.65 5.10
CA SER A 97 1.17 -13.42 5.87
C SER A 97 0.58 -12.19 5.17
N LEU A 98 0.76 -12.07 3.84
CA LEU A 98 0.20 -11.00 3.02
C LEU A 98 -1.32 -11.04 3.05
N LEU A 99 -1.92 -12.20 2.78
CA LEU A 99 -3.37 -12.38 2.78
C LEU A 99 -3.97 -12.20 4.18
N GLY A 100 -3.35 -12.80 5.20
CA GLY A 100 -3.82 -12.75 6.57
C GLY A 100 -3.83 -11.33 7.13
N LEU A 101 -2.73 -10.59 6.98
CA LEU A 101 -2.65 -9.22 7.50
C LEU A 101 -3.48 -8.25 6.67
N ALA A 102 -3.53 -8.42 5.34
CA ALA A 102 -4.41 -7.64 4.47
C ALA A 102 -5.89 -7.80 4.86
N LEU A 103 -6.35 -9.04 5.08
CA LEU A 103 -7.72 -9.31 5.48
C LEU A 103 -8.01 -8.80 6.89
N LEU A 104 -7.08 -9.02 7.84
CA LEU A 104 -7.22 -8.51 9.22
C LEU A 104 -7.39 -6.98 9.23
N CYS A 105 -6.52 -6.25 8.51
CA CYS A 105 -6.63 -4.81 8.39
C CYS A 105 -7.90 -4.36 7.66
N ALA A 106 -8.36 -5.11 6.66
CA ALA A 106 -9.61 -4.83 5.97
C ALA A 106 -10.84 -4.99 6.88
N LEU A 107 -10.86 -6.02 7.74
CA LEU A 107 -11.93 -6.22 8.73
C LEU A 107 -11.87 -5.17 9.84
N LEU A 108 -10.67 -4.79 10.30
CA LEU A 108 -10.50 -3.69 11.25
C LEU A 108 -10.95 -2.35 10.68
N ALA A 109 -10.76 -2.12 9.37
CA ALA A 109 -11.23 -0.91 8.69
C ALA A 109 -12.76 -0.80 8.69
N LEU A 110 -13.47 -1.93 8.69
CA LEU A 110 -14.93 -1.96 8.81
C LEU A 110 -15.40 -1.65 10.24
N GLN A 111 -14.69 -2.17 11.26
CA GLN A 111 -15.04 -1.95 12.67
C GLN A 111 -14.71 -0.53 13.15
N TRP A 112 -13.54 -0.02 12.80
CA TRP A 112 -13.02 1.27 13.28
C TRP A 112 -12.64 2.22 12.13
N PRO A 113 -13.61 2.65 11.31
CA PRO A 113 -13.34 3.37 10.06
C PRO A 113 -12.59 4.69 10.27
N LYS A 114 -12.84 5.41 11.38
CA LYS A 114 -12.17 6.68 11.66
C LYS A 114 -10.69 6.48 11.99
N ALA A 115 -10.37 5.53 12.86
CA ALA A 115 -8.99 5.27 13.28
C ALA A 115 -8.16 4.68 12.13
N LEU A 116 -8.71 3.71 11.40
CA LEU A 116 -8.02 3.05 10.30
C LEU A 116 -7.83 3.97 9.10
N THR A 117 -8.78 4.87 8.77
CA THR A 117 -8.53 5.82 7.67
C THR A 117 -7.46 6.85 8.00
N VAL A 118 -7.40 7.34 9.24
CA VAL A 118 -6.32 8.20 9.73
C VAL A 118 -4.98 7.46 9.60
N LEU A 119 -4.90 6.26 10.17
CA LEU A 119 -3.71 5.41 10.11
C LEU A 119 -3.27 5.11 8.67
N SER A 120 -4.20 4.68 7.80
CA SER A 120 -3.91 4.42 6.39
C SER A 120 -3.32 5.65 5.71
N THR A 121 -3.94 6.82 5.84
CA THR A 121 -3.42 8.03 5.17
C THR A 121 -2.04 8.45 5.69
N ALA A 122 -1.78 8.27 6.98
CA ALA A 122 -0.49 8.56 7.58
C ALA A 122 0.60 7.61 7.06
N VAL A 123 0.32 6.31 7.06
CA VAL A 123 1.26 5.27 6.64
C VAL A 123 1.52 5.32 5.13
N PHE A 124 0.48 5.54 4.30
CA PHE A 124 0.63 5.73 2.85
C PHE A 124 1.41 7.00 2.53
N GLY A 125 1.11 8.12 3.20
CA GLY A 125 1.85 9.37 3.01
C GLY A 125 3.33 9.20 3.36
N ALA A 126 3.63 8.55 4.50
CA ALA A 126 5.00 8.23 4.88
C ALA A 126 5.68 7.31 3.87
N ALA A 127 4.98 6.30 3.35
CA ALA A 127 5.52 5.39 2.33
C ALA A 127 5.90 6.14 1.05
N VAL A 128 5.07 7.07 0.58
CA VAL A 128 5.37 7.90 -0.59
C VAL A 128 6.61 8.76 -0.35
N VAL A 129 6.73 9.41 0.81
CA VAL A 129 7.90 10.22 1.15
C VAL A 129 9.18 9.36 1.19
N VAL A 130 9.10 8.16 1.75
CA VAL A 130 10.22 7.21 1.83
C VAL A 130 10.63 6.73 0.43
N VAL A 131 9.67 6.43 -0.45
CA VAL A 131 9.96 6.05 -1.84
C VAL A 131 10.57 7.22 -2.62
N CYS A 132 10.10 8.45 -2.39
CA CYS A 132 10.73 9.64 -2.99
C CYS A 132 12.17 9.81 -2.50
N ALA A 133 12.43 9.66 -1.20
CA ALA A 133 13.78 9.73 -0.65
C ALA A 133 14.67 8.61 -1.23
N ASP A 134 14.16 7.38 -1.34
CA ASP A 134 14.85 6.24 -1.94
C ASP A 134 15.21 6.49 -3.41
N TYR A 135 14.31 7.13 -4.18
CA TYR A 135 14.60 7.53 -5.56
C TYR A 135 15.78 8.50 -5.66
N PHE A 136 15.84 9.51 -4.79
CA PHE A 136 16.92 10.50 -4.81
C PHE A 136 18.26 9.96 -4.31
N VAL A 137 18.25 9.04 -3.34
CA VAL A 137 19.48 8.53 -2.70
C VAL A 137 20.02 7.29 -3.42
N GLU A 138 19.16 6.34 -3.76
CA GLU A 138 19.56 5.01 -4.25
C GLU A 138 18.87 4.60 -5.57
N ALA A 139 18.19 5.53 -6.26
CA ALA A 139 17.53 5.28 -7.54
C ALA A 139 16.55 4.07 -7.52
N LEU A 140 15.74 3.96 -6.46
CA LEU A 140 14.73 2.89 -6.24
C LEU A 140 15.30 1.51 -5.84
N ALA A 141 16.53 1.44 -5.32
CA ALA A 141 17.13 0.19 -4.86
C ALA A 141 16.28 -0.54 -3.79
N LEU A 142 15.66 0.19 -2.85
CA LEU A 142 14.80 -0.41 -1.83
C LEU A 142 13.54 -1.02 -2.45
N VAL A 143 12.93 -0.33 -3.42
CA VAL A 143 11.73 -0.82 -4.12
C VAL A 143 12.04 -2.08 -4.94
N LEU A 144 13.20 -2.10 -5.62
CA LEU A 144 13.66 -3.28 -6.34
C LEU A 144 13.95 -4.45 -5.38
N TYR A 145 14.56 -4.19 -4.23
CA TYR A 145 14.77 -5.20 -3.20
C TYR A 145 13.45 -5.81 -2.71
N VAL A 146 12.46 -4.98 -2.39
CA VAL A 146 11.11 -5.43 -1.98
C VAL A 146 10.48 -6.30 -3.08
N TYR A 147 10.61 -5.87 -4.33
CA TYR A 147 10.07 -6.58 -5.49
C TYR A 147 10.73 -7.95 -5.70
N ASP A 148 12.06 -8.03 -5.63
CA ASP A 148 12.79 -9.28 -5.77
C ASP A 148 12.46 -10.26 -4.63
N ARG A 149 12.30 -9.75 -3.40
CA ARG A 149 11.87 -10.57 -2.26
C ARG A 149 10.45 -11.10 -2.43
N LEU A 150 9.53 -10.29 -2.95
CA LEU A 150 8.16 -10.73 -3.27
C LEU A 150 8.15 -11.80 -4.38
N ARG A 151 9.11 -11.76 -5.30
CA ARG A 151 9.31 -12.80 -6.33
C ARG A 151 10.05 -14.05 -5.83
N LEU A 152 10.43 -14.11 -4.54
CA LEU A 152 11.35 -15.11 -4.00
C LEU A 152 12.67 -15.20 -4.79
N ALA A 153 13.08 -14.12 -5.45
CA ALA A 153 14.37 -14.04 -6.12
C ALA A 153 15.49 -13.73 -5.10
N PRO A 154 16.73 -14.19 -5.34
CA PRO A 154 17.86 -13.84 -4.50
C PRO A 154 18.14 -12.34 -4.62
N ALA A 155 17.71 -11.58 -3.62
CA ALA A 155 17.96 -10.15 -3.53
C ALA A 155 19.39 -9.89 -3.03
N GLY A 156 20.08 -8.92 -3.62
CA GLY A 156 21.41 -8.49 -3.18
C GLY A 156 21.40 -7.93 -1.75
N PRO A 157 22.57 -7.83 -1.09
CA PRO A 157 22.66 -7.26 0.25
C PRO A 157 22.23 -5.79 0.25
N LEU A 158 21.40 -5.37 1.22
CA LEU A 158 21.06 -3.95 1.37
C LEU A 158 22.26 -3.16 1.90
N CYS A 159 22.38 -1.91 1.43
CA CYS A 159 23.28 -0.93 2.01
C CYS A 159 22.75 -0.45 3.37
N TRP A 160 23.64 0.11 4.21
CA TRP A 160 23.26 0.73 5.48
C TRP A 160 22.21 1.85 5.31
N HIS A 161 22.30 2.62 4.21
CA HIS A 161 21.35 3.68 3.88
C HIS A 161 19.92 3.16 3.70
N SER A 162 19.74 2.03 3.02
CA SER A 162 18.42 1.40 2.84
C SER A 162 17.78 1.01 4.19
N TRP A 163 18.58 0.58 5.19
CA TRP A 163 18.09 0.32 6.54
C TRP A 163 17.62 1.58 7.27
N VAL A 164 18.35 2.68 7.09
CA VAL A 164 17.97 3.99 7.65
C VAL A 164 16.66 4.48 7.02
N VAL A 165 16.52 4.35 5.69
CA VAL A 165 15.31 4.71 4.94
C VAL A 165 14.12 3.84 5.38
N LEU A 166 14.33 2.53 5.57
CA LEU A 166 13.31 1.61 6.09
C LEU A 166 12.90 1.97 7.54
N GLY A 167 13.85 2.36 8.39
CA GLY A 167 13.61 2.78 9.78
C GLY A 167 12.94 4.16 9.89
N ALA A 168 13.14 5.04 8.91
CA ALA A 168 12.48 6.35 8.86
C ALA A 168 10.97 6.24 8.62
N TRP A 169 10.52 5.22 7.90
CA TRP A 169 9.11 5.01 7.57
C TRP A 169 8.16 4.92 8.78
N PRO A 170 8.40 4.06 9.80
CA PRO A 170 7.55 4.02 10.99
C PRO A 170 7.61 5.31 11.80
N ALA A 171 8.77 5.97 11.88
CA ALA A 171 8.91 7.25 12.59
C ALA A 171 8.07 8.35 11.94
N LEU A 172 8.13 8.47 10.60
CA LEU A 172 7.31 9.40 9.83
C LEU A 172 5.82 9.07 9.93
N SER A 173 5.47 7.79 9.94
CA SER A 173 4.09 7.33 10.13
C SER A 173 3.55 7.74 11.50
N LEU A 174 4.32 7.53 12.57
CA LEU A 174 3.97 7.95 13.92
C LEU A 174 3.82 9.47 14.03
N LEU A 175 4.77 10.22 13.45
CA LEU A 175 4.69 11.68 13.41
C LEU A 175 3.43 12.14 12.67
N ALA A 176 3.11 11.54 11.52
CA ALA A 176 1.90 11.86 10.76
C ALA A 176 0.61 11.52 11.53
N VAL A 177 0.57 10.39 12.26
CA VAL A 177 -0.56 10.06 13.13
C VAL A 177 -0.70 11.07 14.27
N LEU A 178 0.41 11.44 14.93
CA LEU A 178 0.39 12.44 16.01
C LEU A 178 -0.06 13.81 15.52
N LEU A 179 0.43 14.24 14.35
CA LEU A 179 0.00 15.48 13.69
C LEU A 179 -1.49 15.42 13.35
N GLN A 180 -1.96 14.32 12.76
CA GLN A 180 -3.37 14.13 12.46
C GLN A 180 -4.22 14.09 13.73
N TRP A 181 -3.75 13.48 14.82
CA TRP A 181 -4.46 13.49 16.10
C TRP A 181 -4.52 14.90 16.67
N LYS A 182 -3.38 15.58 16.83
CA LYS A 182 -3.32 16.92 17.42
C LYS A 182 -4.08 17.97 16.62
N LEU A 183 -4.02 17.93 15.28
CA LEU A 183 -4.72 18.89 14.43
C LEU A 183 -6.18 18.53 14.15
N THR A 184 -6.59 17.26 14.31
CA THR A 184 -7.97 16.81 13.99
C THR A 184 -8.83 16.51 15.22
N ALA A 185 -8.25 16.40 16.42
CA ALA A 185 -9.02 16.16 17.65
C ALA A 185 -9.64 17.44 18.24
N ASP A 186 -9.06 18.61 18.01
CA ASP A 186 -9.55 19.88 18.59
C ASP A 186 -10.80 20.46 17.88
N GLY A 187 -11.50 19.69 17.04
CA GLY A 187 -12.43 20.25 16.06
C GLY A 187 -13.91 19.90 16.14
N PHE A 188 -14.33 18.67 16.45
CA PHE A 188 -15.74 18.28 16.26
C PHE A 188 -16.21 17.18 17.21
N SER A 189 -16.82 17.60 18.33
CA SER A 189 -17.91 16.85 18.95
C SER A 189 -19.15 17.04 18.09
N HIS A 190 -19.57 16.00 17.36
CA HIS A 190 -20.96 15.94 16.91
C HIS A 190 -21.83 15.45 18.07
N THR A 191 -22.04 16.35 19.01
CA THR A 191 -23.22 16.42 19.87
C THR A 191 -23.74 17.82 19.63
N ASP A 192 -24.51 17.95 18.54
CA ASP A 192 -25.71 18.77 18.37
C ASP A 192 -26.15 18.69 16.89
#